data_AF-A0A517U228-F1
#
_entry.id   AF-A0A517U228-F1
#
_cell.length_a   1.000
_cell.length_b   1.000
_cell.length_c   1.000
_cell.angle_alpha   90.00
_cell.angle_beta   90.00
_cell.angle_gamma   90.00
#
_symmetry.space_group_name_H-M   'P 1'
#
loop_
_entity.id
_entity.type
_entity.pdbx_description
1 polymer ?
#
loop_
_entity_poly.entity_id
_entity_poly.type
_entity_poly.pdbx_seq_one_letter_code
_entity_poly.pdbx_strand_id
1 'polypeptide(L)'
;MIENLFNSVRNLSDHWAVVIGISVVFFVVQTILSMKVYAQAWDQNRLLRQLRREFDEGETGRPLPEDAIDDFDWLEWVLTAFPASGEQRRPAHFNRDTALHELDTRIASDWSYLLLQRMGVMAPLLGVVLTVIGFYWLKVDDAGEQSLQTILVSVTPLISGVGAGAVLALLNQFLLQIVGGRLERLRMSARTWFDAVIWPSVNVESPDRAANTISSIETFASLLVGAAQRHAESSEQIKASAASLKLATSQFDQVVGAIQDELKDLPGALAVIRDATAASAQSLLELVPTGTRAVANLDVSVAAFRTTIDQQFAEAAKIHLEASKSLDVAVEQMRRLLEQSASPNGAVDELDQSWIADRPR
;
A
#
# COMPACT_ATOMS: atom_id res chain seq x y z
N MET A 1 -56.39 -21.72 26.53
CA MET A 1 -55.50 -22.01 25.38
C MET A 1 -55.29 -20.79 24.49
N ILE A 2 -56.35 -20.08 24.05
CA ILE A 2 -56.23 -18.86 23.21
C ILE A 2 -55.59 -17.67 23.98
N GLU A 3 -55.93 -17.46 25.26
CA GLU A 3 -55.33 -16.37 26.06
C GLU A 3 -53.82 -16.58 26.31
N ASN A 4 -53.36 -17.82 26.51
CA ASN A 4 -51.93 -18.13 26.62
C ASN A 4 -51.20 -17.88 25.28
N LEU A 5 -51.88 -18.10 24.16
CA LEU A 5 -51.32 -17.84 22.83
C LEU A 5 -51.20 -16.33 22.57
N PHE A 6 -52.20 -15.53 22.96
CA PHE A 6 -52.13 -14.07 22.86
C PHE A 6 -51.12 -13.43 23.81
N ASN A 7 -50.97 -13.94 25.05
CA ASN A 7 -49.93 -13.47 25.97
C ASN A 7 -48.52 -13.84 25.50
N SER A 8 -48.35 -15.01 24.89
CA SER A 8 -47.08 -15.42 24.27
C SER A 8 -46.73 -14.56 23.04
N VAL A 9 -47.72 -14.20 22.21
CA VAL A 9 -47.54 -13.27 21.09
C VAL A 9 -47.22 -11.84 21.56
N ARG A 10 -47.80 -11.37 22.67
CA ARG A 10 -47.47 -10.07 23.28
C ARG A 10 -46.04 -10.03 23.83
N ASN A 11 -45.60 -11.08 24.52
CA ASN A 11 -44.22 -11.16 25.00
C ASN A 11 -43.21 -11.30 23.83
N LEU A 12 -43.58 -12.00 22.75
CA LEU A 12 -42.80 -12.01 21.51
C LEU A 12 -42.68 -10.59 20.93
N SER A 13 -43.78 -9.83 20.90
CA SER A 13 -43.77 -8.44 20.41
C SER A 13 -42.76 -7.55 21.15
N ASP A 14 -42.61 -7.69 22.46
CA ASP A 14 -41.69 -6.87 23.25
C ASP A 14 -40.22 -7.23 22.98
N HIS A 15 -39.89 -8.52 22.82
CA HIS A 15 -38.53 -8.94 22.46
C HIS A 15 -38.14 -8.49 21.06
N TRP A 16 -39.04 -8.65 20.08
CA TRP A 16 -38.83 -8.16 18.72
C TRP A 16 -38.64 -6.64 18.69
N ALA A 17 -39.38 -5.89 19.51
CA ALA A 17 -39.21 -4.44 19.60
C ALA A 17 -37.79 -4.05 20.07
N VAL A 18 -37.22 -4.76 21.05
CA VAL A 18 -35.85 -4.50 21.53
C VAL A 18 -34.80 -4.84 20.46
N VAL A 19 -34.90 -6.02 19.84
CA VAL A 19 -33.97 -6.46 18.78
C VAL A 19 -34.02 -5.51 17.58
N ILE A 20 -35.22 -5.14 17.14
CA ILE A 20 -35.42 -4.17 16.05
C ILE A 20 -34.88 -2.80 16.47
N GLY A 21 -35.17 -2.32 17.68
CA GLY A 21 -34.69 -1.03 18.18
C GLY A 21 -33.17 -0.92 18.18
N ILE A 22 -32.47 -1.92 18.73
CA ILE A 22 -31.00 -1.96 18.74
C ILE A 22 -30.45 -2.01 17.31
N SER A 23 -31.03 -2.86 16.46
CA SER A 23 -30.60 -3.00 15.07
C SER A 23 -30.77 -1.70 14.28
N VAL A 24 -31.88 -0.97 14.49
CA VAL A 24 -32.15 0.31 13.85
C VAL A 24 -31.17 1.38 14.32
N VAL A 25 -30.89 1.48 15.62
CA VAL A 25 -29.91 2.44 16.14
C VAL A 25 -28.53 2.19 15.53
N PHE A 26 -28.10 0.93 15.49
CA PHE A 26 -26.82 0.56 14.91
C PHE A 26 -26.75 0.91 13.41
N PHE A 27 -27.81 0.60 12.66
CA PHE A 27 -27.92 0.93 11.25
C PHE A 27 -27.88 2.45 10.99
N VAL A 28 -28.59 3.25 11.80
CA VAL A 28 -28.58 4.72 11.69
C VAL A 28 -27.19 5.28 11.96
N VAL A 29 -26.51 4.83 13.01
CA VAL A 29 -25.14 5.25 13.32
C VAL A 29 -24.18 4.91 12.18
N GLN A 30 -24.25 3.69 11.64
CA GLN A 30 -23.44 3.28 10.48
C GLN A 30 -23.73 4.12 9.24
N THR A 31 -24.99 4.45 8.99
CA THR A 31 -25.40 5.26 7.83
C THR A 31 -24.87 6.68 7.94
N ILE A 32 -25.01 7.32 9.12
CA ILE A 32 -24.48 8.67 9.36
C ILE A 32 -22.97 8.70 9.20
N LEU A 33 -22.24 7.74 9.78
CA LEU A 33 -20.79 7.68 9.66
C LEU A 33 -20.34 7.42 8.21
N SER A 34 -21.03 6.53 7.49
CA SER A 34 -20.76 6.28 6.07
C SER A 34 -20.98 7.53 5.23
N MET A 35 -22.08 8.25 5.48
CA MET A 35 -22.41 9.48 4.76
C MET A 35 -21.41 10.60 5.06
N LYS A 36 -20.96 10.73 6.31
CA LYS A 36 -19.92 11.69 6.72
C LYS A 36 -18.60 11.41 5.98
N VAL A 37 -18.09 10.17 6.03
CA VAL A 37 -16.84 9.79 5.34
C VAL A 37 -16.98 9.98 3.84
N TYR A 38 -18.13 9.63 3.26
CA TYR A 38 -18.40 9.82 1.85
C TYR A 38 -18.37 11.30 1.45
N ALA A 39 -19.02 12.18 2.22
CA ALA A 39 -19.05 13.62 1.98
C ALA A 39 -17.65 14.23 2.09
N GLN A 40 -16.91 13.90 3.15
CA GLN A 40 -15.54 14.35 3.36
C GLN A 40 -14.62 13.90 2.22
N ALA A 41 -14.68 12.63 1.79
CA ALA A 41 -13.89 12.14 0.67
C ALA A 41 -14.28 12.78 -0.66
N TRP A 42 -15.55 13.19 -0.83
CA TRP A 42 -15.97 13.96 -1.99
C TRP A 42 -15.34 15.35 -1.95
N ASP A 43 -15.53 16.11 -0.87
CA ASP A 43 -15.05 17.49 -0.76
C ASP A 43 -13.52 17.55 -0.94
N GLN A 44 -12.77 16.63 -0.35
CA GLN A 44 -11.33 16.51 -0.55
C GLN A 44 -10.97 16.23 -2.02
N ASN A 45 -11.69 15.34 -2.71
CA ASN A 45 -11.43 15.07 -4.12
C ASN A 45 -11.79 16.28 -5.00
N ARG A 46 -12.82 17.04 -4.65
CA ARG A 46 -13.18 18.28 -5.33
C ARG A 46 -12.07 19.31 -5.20
N LEU A 47 -11.55 19.50 -3.97
CA LEU A 47 -10.41 20.39 -3.71
C LEU A 47 -9.18 19.97 -4.52
N LEU A 48 -8.80 18.68 -4.49
CA LEU A 48 -7.65 18.18 -5.25
C LEU A 48 -7.78 18.40 -6.76
N ARG A 49 -8.99 18.27 -7.31
CA ARG A 49 -9.24 18.58 -8.73
C ARG A 49 -9.12 20.06 -9.03
N GLN A 50 -9.58 20.90 -8.11
CA GLN A 50 -9.44 22.35 -8.23
C GLN A 50 -7.97 22.75 -8.19
N LEU A 51 -7.23 22.31 -7.17
CA LEU A 51 -5.79 22.56 -7.03
C LEU A 51 -4.99 22.07 -8.25
N ARG A 52 -5.35 20.90 -8.79
CA ARG A 52 -4.73 20.41 -10.01
C ARG A 52 -5.05 21.25 -11.23
N ARG A 53 -6.27 21.76 -11.34
CA ARG A 53 -6.66 22.64 -12.43
C ARG A 53 -5.94 23.99 -12.34
N GLU A 54 -5.83 24.56 -11.15
CA GLU A 54 -5.05 25.78 -10.89
C GLU A 54 -3.57 25.58 -11.29
N PHE A 55 -2.99 24.42 -10.98
CA PHE A 55 -1.65 24.04 -11.44
C PHE A 55 -1.55 23.98 -12.97
N ASP A 56 -2.51 23.33 -13.64
CA ASP A 56 -2.55 23.23 -15.11
C ASP A 56 -2.74 24.61 -15.77
N GLU A 57 -3.35 25.57 -15.07
CA GLU A 57 -3.51 26.98 -15.48
C GLU A 57 -2.26 27.84 -15.20
N GLY A 58 -1.21 27.27 -14.60
CA GLY A 58 0.07 27.92 -14.33
C GLY A 58 0.20 28.52 -12.92
N GLU A 59 -0.76 28.29 -12.04
CA GLU A 59 -0.67 28.65 -10.63
C GLU A 59 0.14 27.61 -9.83
N THR A 60 0.27 27.81 -8.52
CA THR A 60 1.10 26.92 -7.68
C THR A 60 0.49 25.53 -7.49
N GLY A 61 -0.83 25.39 -7.63
CA GLY A 61 -1.56 24.16 -7.32
C GLY A 61 -1.54 23.72 -5.85
N ARG A 62 -1.07 24.61 -4.96
CA ARG A 62 -1.01 24.38 -3.52
C ARG A 62 -2.09 25.21 -2.83
N PRO A 63 -2.79 24.65 -1.82
CA PRO A 63 -3.75 25.42 -1.06
C PRO A 63 -3.06 26.57 -0.32
N LEU A 64 -3.74 27.70 -0.21
CA LEU A 64 -3.26 28.82 0.60
C LEU A 64 -3.34 28.44 2.09
N PRO A 65 -2.33 28.79 2.92
CA PRO A 65 -2.32 28.46 4.34
C PRO A 65 -3.54 28.96 5.11
N GLU A 66 -4.18 30.03 4.62
CA GLU A 66 -5.35 30.67 5.24
C GLU A 66 -6.69 30.02 4.85
N ASP A 67 -6.73 29.21 3.78
CA ASP A 67 -7.94 28.57 3.28
C ASP A 67 -8.15 27.20 3.98
N ALA A 68 -8.76 27.24 5.17
CA ALA A 68 -9.46 26.13 5.84
C ALA A 68 -8.84 24.73 5.61
N ILE A 69 -7.57 24.57 5.93
CA ILE A 69 -6.84 23.29 5.87
C ILE A 69 -7.14 22.42 7.11
N ASP A 70 -7.78 23.02 8.13
CA ASP A 70 -8.07 22.40 9.43
C ASP A 70 -8.89 21.10 9.34
N ASP A 71 -9.59 20.85 8.22
CA ASP A 71 -10.40 19.63 8.05
C ASP A 71 -9.62 18.45 7.46
N PHE A 72 -8.36 18.63 7.04
CA PHE A 72 -7.60 17.65 6.25
C PHE A 72 -6.20 17.35 6.82
N ASP A 73 -6.12 16.57 7.89
CA ASP A 73 -4.86 16.16 8.57
C ASP A 73 -3.75 15.69 7.62
N TRP A 74 -4.10 14.93 6.57
CA TRP A 74 -3.12 14.42 5.62
C TRP A 74 -2.56 15.52 4.72
N LEU A 75 -3.38 16.53 4.36
CA LEU A 75 -2.98 17.65 3.52
C LEU A 75 -2.11 18.62 4.31
N GLU A 76 -2.48 18.90 5.57
CA GLU A 76 -1.65 19.67 6.50
C GLU A 76 -0.26 19.04 6.64
N TRP A 77 -0.20 17.71 6.78
CA TRP A 77 1.07 16.99 6.79
C TRP A 77 1.87 17.19 5.50
N VAL A 78 1.26 17.09 4.32
CA VAL A 78 1.96 17.32 3.04
C VAL A 78 2.58 18.72 3.01
N LEU A 79 1.82 19.75 3.42
CA LEU A 79 2.29 21.12 3.39
C LEU A 79 3.41 21.38 4.41
N THR A 80 3.30 20.75 5.58
CA THR A 80 4.31 20.87 6.65
C THR A 80 5.59 20.10 6.31
N ALA A 81 5.48 18.91 5.73
CA ALA A 81 6.61 18.05 5.39
C ALA A 81 7.31 18.46 4.09
N PHE A 82 6.56 19.06 3.15
CA PHE A 82 7.02 19.49 1.83
C PHE A 82 6.67 20.97 1.61
N PRO A 83 7.34 21.90 2.32
CA PRO A 83 7.06 23.32 2.20
C PRO A 83 7.30 23.84 0.77
N ALA A 84 6.74 25.00 0.45
CA ALA A 84 6.93 25.62 -0.86
C ALA A 84 8.37 26.09 -1.06
N SER A 85 8.83 26.09 -2.31
CA SER A 85 10.18 26.52 -2.71
C SER A 85 10.47 27.94 -2.19
N GLY A 86 11.41 28.08 -1.26
CA GLY A 86 11.80 29.36 -0.66
C GLY A 86 11.70 29.39 0.86
N GLU A 87 10.96 28.46 1.48
CA GLU A 87 10.97 28.29 2.93
C GLU A 87 12.19 27.48 3.37
N GLN A 88 12.98 28.02 4.31
CA GLN A 88 14.25 27.43 4.78
C GLN A 88 14.12 26.12 5.56
N ARG A 89 12.91 25.54 5.67
CA ARG A 89 12.75 24.21 6.25
C ARG A 89 13.23 23.18 5.22
N ARG A 90 14.34 22.52 5.54
CA ARG A 90 14.77 21.33 4.78
C ARG A 90 13.59 20.36 4.71
N PRO A 91 13.20 19.88 3.52
CA PRO A 91 12.18 18.85 3.41
C PRO A 91 12.64 17.64 4.23
N ALA A 92 11.69 17.01 4.91
CA ALA A 92 11.97 15.77 5.64
C ALA A 92 12.59 14.73 4.69
N HIS A 93 13.42 13.83 5.22
CA HIS A 93 14.16 12.80 4.45
C HIS A 93 13.23 11.71 3.89
N PHE A 94 12.30 12.09 3.03
CA PHE A 94 11.42 11.17 2.32
C PHE A 94 11.98 10.91 0.92
N ASN A 95 12.07 9.63 0.56
CA ASN A 95 12.08 9.24 -0.84
C ASN A 95 10.63 9.25 -1.37
N ARG A 96 10.46 9.21 -2.71
CA ARG A 96 9.14 9.33 -3.35
C ARG A 96 8.17 8.28 -2.83
N ASP A 97 8.62 7.03 -2.79
CA ASP A 97 7.77 5.90 -2.44
C ASP A 97 7.34 5.93 -0.96
N THR A 98 8.22 6.37 -0.07
CA THR A 98 7.90 6.54 1.36
C THR A 98 6.95 7.70 1.57
N ALA A 99 7.10 8.81 0.83
CA ALA A 99 6.17 9.93 0.89
C ALA A 99 4.77 9.51 0.42
N LEU A 100 4.67 8.78 -0.69
CA LEU A 100 3.40 8.28 -1.20
C LEU A 100 2.78 7.23 -0.26
N HIS A 101 3.59 6.36 0.33
CA HIS A 101 3.12 5.38 1.31
C HIS A 101 2.58 6.03 2.59
N GLU A 102 3.28 7.04 3.11
CA GLU A 102 2.83 7.82 4.26
C GLU A 102 1.57 8.61 3.94
N LEU A 103 1.48 9.21 2.74
CA LEU A 103 0.27 9.87 2.24
C LEU A 103 -0.94 8.93 2.25
N ASP A 104 -0.78 7.72 1.71
CA ASP A 104 -1.84 6.72 1.70
C ASP A 104 -2.23 6.30 3.11
N THR A 105 -1.24 6.12 3.98
CA THR A 105 -1.46 5.71 5.36
C THR A 105 -2.27 6.78 6.11
N ARG A 106 -1.95 8.06 5.90
CA ARG A 106 -2.67 9.17 6.51
C ARG A 106 -4.10 9.30 5.99
N ILE A 107 -4.30 9.19 4.68
CA ILE A 107 -5.66 9.15 4.08
C ILE A 107 -6.47 7.99 4.65
N ALA A 108 -5.85 6.82 4.86
CA ALA A 108 -6.50 5.65 5.43
C ALA A 108 -6.69 5.71 6.95
N SER A 109 -5.95 6.58 7.65
CA SER A 109 -5.94 6.66 9.12
C SER A 109 -7.09 7.47 9.71
N ASP A 110 -7.99 8.02 8.87
CA ASP A 110 -9.16 8.75 9.34
C ASP A 110 -9.96 7.89 10.33
N TRP A 111 -10.11 8.41 11.54
CA TRP A 111 -10.78 7.75 12.65
C TRP A 111 -12.21 7.31 12.27
N SER A 112 -12.91 8.11 11.47
CA SER A 112 -14.27 7.83 11.03
C SER A 112 -14.33 6.57 10.15
N TYR A 113 -13.33 6.40 9.28
CA TYR A 113 -13.21 5.21 8.43
C TYR A 113 -12.82 3.97 9.25
N LEU A 114 -11.87 4.11 10.18
CA LEU A 114 -11.48 3.02 11.08
C LEU A 114 -12.63 2.54 11.97
N LEU A 115 -13.44 3.46 12.49
CA LEU A 115 -14.66 3.12 13.22
C LEU A 115 -15.66 2.37 12.35
N LEU A 116 -15.87 2.80 11.11
CA LEU A 116 -16.77 2.13 10.18
C LEU A 116 -16.30 0.69 9.86
N GLN A 117 -15.00 0.50 9.64
CA GLN A 117 -14.40 -0.81 9.43
C GLN A 117 -14.56 -1.72 10.66
N ARG A 118 -14.33 -1.19 11.87
CA ARG A 118 -14.51 -1.92 13.13
C ARG A 118 -15.97 -2.29 13.38
N MET A 119 -16.91 -1.39 13.12
CA MET A 119 -18.35 -1.67 13.25
C MET A 119 -18.80 -2.78 12.31
N GLY A 120 -18.19 -2.91 11.13
CA GLY A 120 -18.46 -4.01 10.23
C GLY A 120 -18.12 -5.38 10.78
N VAL A 121 -17.00 -5.48 11.50
CA VAL A 121 -16.60 -6.71 12.18
C VAL A 121 -17.47 -6.98 13.42
N MET A 122 -17.97 -5.92 14.07
CA MET A 122 -18.80 -6.03 15.28
C MET A 122 -20.26 -6.39 14.98
N ALA A 123 -20.78 -6.15 13.77
CA ALA A 123 -22.19 -6.41 13.45
C ALA A 123 -22.61 -7.90 13.63
N PRO A 124 -21.85 -8.90 13.16
CA PRO A 124 -22.15 -10.31 13.43
C PRO A 124 -22.08 -10.65 14.92
N LEU A 125 -21.09 -10.09 15.64
CA LEU A 125 -20.95 -10.30 17.09
C LEU A 125 -22.15 -9.73 17.85
N LEU A 126 -22.66 -8.58 17.43
CA LEU A 126 -23.87 -7.98 17.97
C LEU A 126 -25.09 -8.87 17.72
N GLY A 127 -25.18 -9.52 16.55
CA GLY A 127 -26.21 -10.55 16.28
C GLY A 127 -26.15 -11.73 17.24
N VAL A 128 -24.94 -12.25 17.52
CA VAL A 128 -24.73 -13.33 18.51
C VAL A 128 -25.14 -12.88 19.92
N VAL A 129 -24.75 -11.68 20.34
CA VAL A 129 -25.12 -11.12 21.65
C VAL A 129 -26.64 -10.97 21.76
N LEU A 130 -27.31 -10.47 20.71
CA LEU A 130 -28.77 -10.38 20.67
C LEU A 130 -29.44 -11.75 20.79
N THR A 131 -28.91 -12.77 20.11
CA THR A 131 -29.39 -14.15 20.25
C THR A 131 -29.25 -14.66 21.69
N VAL A 132 -28.09 -14.45 22.34
CA VAL A 132 -27.87 -14.88 23.73
C VAL A 132 -28.83 -14.17 24.69
N ILE A 133 -29.02 -12.86 24.53
CA ILE A 133 -29.99 -12.09 25.33
C ILE A 133 -31.41 -12.61 25.10
N GLY A 134 -31.78 -12.92 23.86
CA GLY A 134 -33.08 -13.49 23.52
C GLY A 134 -33.31 -14.86 24.17
N PHE A 135 -32.29 -15.71 24.22
CA PHE A 135 -32.36 -16.97 24.95
C PHE A 135 -32.45 -16.79 26.47
N TYR A 136 -31.72 -15.83 27.04
CA TYR A 136 -31.79 -15.53 28.48
C TYR A 136 -33.20 -15.08 28.92
N TRP A 137 -33.94 -14.41 28.03
CA TRP A 137 -35.29 -13.93 28.30
C TRP A 137 -36.38 -14.97 28.05
N LEU A 138 -36.10 -16.01 27.26
CA LEU A 138 -36.98 -17.17 27.14
C LEU A 138 -36.96 -17.97 28.45
N LYS A 139 -37.88 -17.65 29.36
CA LYS A 139 -38.21 -18.57 30.46
C LYS A 139 -38.83 -19.83 29.85
N VAL A 140 -38.06 -20.91 29.84
CA VAL A 140 -38.58 -22.23 29.48
C VAL A 140 -39.33 -22.76 30.70
N ASP A 141 -40.66 -22.76 30.65
CA ASP A 141 -41.45 -23.45 31.66
C ASP A 141 -41.20 -24.97 31.53
N ASP A 142 -40.77 -25.62 32.62
CA ASP A 142 -40.39 -27.05 32.69
C ASP A 142 -41.57 -28.04 32.48
N ALA A 143 -42.67 -27.60 31.88
CA ALA A 143 -43.88 -28.39 31.72
C ALA A 143 -43.83 -29.32 30.49
N GLY A 144 -43.10 -30.42 30.62
CA GLY A 144 -43.40 -31.81 30.19
C GLY A 144 -43.87 -32.19 28.77
N GLU A 145 -44.46 -31.32 27.95
CA GLU A 145 -45.01 -31.71 26.64
C GLU A 145 -44.40 -30.87 25.51
N GLN A 146 -43.37 -31.42 24.87
CA GLN A 146 -42.68 -30.84 23.72
C GLN A 146 -43.56 -30.90 22.46
N SER A 147 -44.51 -29.98 22.33
CA SER A 147 -45.19 -29.74 21.07
C SER A 147 -44.23 -29.10 20.05
N LEU A 148 -44.40 -29.40 18.75
CA LEU A 148 -43.66 -28.77 17.64
C LEU A 148 -43.71 -27.24 17.68
N GLN A 149 -44.80 -26.67 18.20
CA GLN A 149 -44.96 -25.24 18.39
C GLN A 149 -44.01 -24.69 19.46
N THR A 150 -43.78 -25.43 20.54
CA THR A 150 -42.82 -25.07 21.60
C THR A 150 -41.39 -25.06 21.05
N ILE A 151 -41.04 -26.02 20.19
CA ILE A 151 -39.73 -26.08 19.51
C ILE A 151 -39.57 -24.88 18.58
N LEU A 152 -40.58 -24.56 17.75
CA LEU A 152 -40.49 -23.43 16.82
C LEU A 152 -40.32 -22.08 17.54
N VAL A 153 -41.03 -21.88 18.66
CA VAL A 153 -40.90 -20.68 19.49
C VAL A 153 -39.51 -20.60 20.13
N SER A 154 -38.95 -21.74 20.58
CA SER A 154 -37.61 -21.78 21.17
C SER A 154 -36.49 -21.39 20.19
N VAL A 155 -36.68 -21.60 18.88
CA VAL A 155 -35.69 -21.28 17.85
C VAL A 155 -35.83 -19.83 17.34
N THR A 156 -36.91 -19.13 17.68
CA THR A 156 -37.20 -17.78 17.17
C THR A 156 -36.12 -16.74 17.54
N PRO A 157 -35.55 -16.71 18.77
CA PRO A 157 -34.45 -15.79 19.10
C PRO A 157 -33.14 -16.07 18.35
N LEU A 158 -32.90 -17.33 17.98
CA LEU A 158 -31.77 -17.70 17.15
C LEU A 158 -31.92 -17.13 15.74
N ILE A 159 -33.06 -17.40 15.10
CA ILE A 159 -33.32 -16.93 13.72
C ILE A 159 -33.33 -15.40 13.67
N SER A 160 -33.94 -14.74 14.66
CA SER A 160 -34.02 -13.28 14.70
C SER A 160 -32.68 -12.61 14.95
N GLY A 161 -31.91 -13.05 15.95
CA GLY A 161 -30.61 -12.44 16.25
C GLY A 161 -29.56 -12.72 15.18
N VAL A 162 -29.47 -13.96 14.69
CA VAL A 162 -28.54 -14.31 13.58
C VAL A 162 -28.99 -13.65 12.29
N GLY A 163 -30.29 -13.64 11.99
CA GLY A 163 -30.85 -13.00 10.81
C GLY A 163 -30.63 -11.49 10.79
N ALA A 164 -30.91 -10.80 11.90
CA ALA A 164 -30.66 -9.37 12.05
C ALA A 164 -29.16 -9.05 11.92
N GLY A 165 -28.30 -9.83 12.57
CA GLY A 165 -26.84 -9.70 12.46
C GLY A 165 -26.35 -9.89 11.02
N ALA A 166 -26.87 -10.87 10.30
CA ALA A 166 -26.52 -11.12 8.89
C ALA A 166 -26.97 -9.98 7.97
N VAL A 167 -28.20 -9.47 8.15
CA VAL A 167 -28.71 -8.33 7.36
C VAL A 167 -27.88 -7.07 7.63
N LEU A 168 -27.56 -6.77 8.89
CA LEU A 168 -26.71 -5.64 9.24
C LEU A 168 -25.29 -5.78 8.68
N ALA A 169 -24.72 -6.99 8.69
CA ALA A 169 -23.42 -7.26 8.10
C ALA A 169 -23.42 -7.01 6.58
N LEU A 170 -24.46 -7.47 5.86
CA LEU A 170 -24.60 -7.24 4.42
C LEU A 170 -24.75 -5.74 4.09
N LEU A 171 -25.60 -5.03 4.83
CA LEU A 171 -25.79 -3.59 4.66
C LEU A 171 -24.49 -2.82 4.94
N ASN A 172 -23.79 -3.18 6.02
CA ASN A 172 -22.51 -2.57 6.33
C ASN A 172 -21.45 -2.87 5.27
N GLN A 173 -21.38 -4.10 4.76
CA GLN A 173 -20.44 -4.45 3.70
C GLN A 173 -20.72 -3.66 2.42
N PHE A 174 -21.98 -3.45 2.06
CA PHE A 174 -22.37 -2.62 0.94
C PHE A 174 -21.96 -1.15 1.14
N LEU A 175 -22.22 -0.57 2.32
CA LEU A 175 -21.79 0.79 2.66
C LEU A 175 -20.27 0.94 2.59
N LEU A 176 -19.52 -0.02 3.15
CA LEU A 176 -18.06 -0.05 3.09
C LEU A 176 -17.53 -0.16 1.66
N GLN A 177 -18.18 -0.92 0.77
CA GLN A 177 -17.78 -0.99 -0.63
C GLN A 177 -17.95 0.36 -1.34
N ILE A 178 -19.05 1.06 -1.09
CA ILE A 178 -19.30 2.39 -1.68
C ILE A 178 -18.26 3.40 -1.17
N VAL A 179 -18.06 3.46 0.15
CA VAL A 179 -17.12 4.38 0.79
C VAL A 179 -15.68 4.05 0.40
N GLY A 180 -15.31 2.77 0.42
CA GLY A 180 -13.98 2.29 0.02
C GLY A 180 -13.65 2.62 -1.43
N GLY A 181 -14.60 2.44 -2.35
CA GLY A 181 -14.43 2.84 -3.75
C GLY A 181 -14.21 4.35 -3.92
N ARG A 182 -14.77 5.18 -3.04
CA ARG A 182 -14.54 6.63 -3.06
C ARG A 182 -13.21 7.03 -2.44
N LEU A 183 -12.82 6.40 -1.34
CA LEU A 183 -11.51 6.62 -0.72
C LEU A 183 -10.38 6.21 -1.66
N GLU A 184 -10.52 5.12 -2.42
CA GLU A 184 -9.48 4.75 -3.40
C GLU A 184 -9.37 5.79 -4.52
N ARG A 185 -10.50 6.37 -4.96
CA ARG A 185 -10.46 7.50 -5.92
C ARG A 185 -9.77 8.71 -5.34
N LEU A 186 -10.06 9.06 -4.08
CA LEU A 186 -9.39 10.13 -3.36
C LEU A 186 -7.88 9.84 -3.30
N ARG A 187 -7.48 8.64 -2.90
CA ARG A 187 -6.08 8.21 -2.80
C ARG A 187 -5.35 8.36 -4.13
N MET A 188 -5.94 7.88 -5.22
CA MET A 188 -5.37 8.01 -6.56
C MET A 188 -5.27 9.47 -7.01
N SER A 189 -6.29 10.29 -6.73
CA SER A 189 -6.25 11.73 -7.01
C SER A 189 -5.17 12.44 -6.18
N ALA A 190 -5.04 12.11 -4.90
CA ALA A 190 -4.03 12.68 -4.00
C ALA A 190 -2.62 12.30 -4.44
N ARG A 191 -2.36 11.03 -4.78
CA ARG A 191 -1.07 10.58 -5.35
C ARG A 191 -0.73 11.33 -6.63
N THR A 192 -1.69 11.48 -7.55
CA THR A 192 -1.41 12.12 -8.83
C THR A 192 -1.21 13.62 -8.68
N TRP A 193 -1.96 14.28 -7.79
CA TRP A 193 -1.72 15.68 -7.43
C TRP A 193 -0.36 15.85 -6.75
N PHE A 194 -0.02 14.99 -5.79
CA PHE A 194 1.26 15.04 -5.09
C PHE A 194 2.45 14.90 -6.06
N ASP A 195 2.40 13.93 -6.97
CA ASP A 195 3.44 13.71 -7.97
C ASP A 195 3.57 14.87 -8.96
N ALA A 196 2.46 15.52 -9.32
CA ALA A 196 2.46 16.62 -10.28
C ALA A 196 2.89 17.95 -9.64
N VAL A 197 2.40 18.23 -8.43
CA VAL A 197 2.50 19.56 -7.81
C VAL A 197 3.60 19.62 -6.74
N ILE A 198 3.68 18.60 -5.89
CA ILE A 198 4.57 18.62 -4.72
C ILE A 198 5.94 18.06 -5.06
N TRP A 199 5.99 16.86 -5.65
CA TRP A 199 7.24 16.14 -5.86
C TRP A 199 8.29 16.89 -6.71
N PRO A 200 7.94 17.60 -7.80
CA PRO A 200 8.92 18.30 -8.61
C PRO A 200 9.65 19.41 -7.83
N SER A 201 8.95 20.09 -6.91
CA SER A 201 9.54 21.13 -6.05
C SER A 201 10.57 20.57 -5.05
N VAL A 202 10.41 19.31 -4.63
CA VAL A 202 11.32 18.58 -3.73
C VAL A 202 12.48 17.95 -4.51
N ASN A 203 12.28 17.71 -5.80
CA ASN A 203 13.23 17.05 -6.69
C ASN A 203 14.05 18.01 -7.56
N VAL A 204 13.99 19.33 -7.33
CA VAL A 204 14.96 20.26 -7.92
C VAL A 204 16.35 19.82 -7.45
N GLU A 205 17.09 19.22 -8.37
CA GLU A 205 18.30 18.47 -8.11
C GLU A 205 19.35 19.34 -7.44
N SER A 206 19.65 19.05 -6.16
CA SER A 206 20.99 19.32 -5.67
C SER A 206 21.93 18.37 -6.42
N PRO A 207 23.00 18.86 -7.08
CA PRO A 207 23.96 18.03 -7.82
C PRO A 207 24.58 16.88 -7.00
N ASP A 208 24.45 16.92 -5.67
CA ASP A 208 24.83 15.85 -4.76
C ASP A 208 23.97 14.58 -4.90
N ARG A 209 22.73 14.67 -5.43
CA ARG A 209 21.84 13.50 -5.61
C ARG A 209 22.27 12.58 -6.75
N ALA A 210 22.86 13.11 -7.83
CA ALA A 210 23.41 12.26 -8.90
C ALA A 210 24.59 11.42 -8.37
N ALA A 211 25.47 12.04 -7.57
CA ALA A 211 26.56 11.35 -6.88
C ALA A 211 26.04 10.32 -5.85
N ASN A 212 25.02 10.66 -5.07
CA ASN A 212 24.41 9.73 -4.10
C ASN A 212 23.64 8.59 -4.77
N THR A 213 23.06 8.80 -5.94
CA THR A 213 22.36 7.76 -6.72
C THR A 213 23.36 6.77 -7.29
N ILE A 214 24.50 7.23 -7.81
CA ILE A 214 25.60 6.37 -8.24
C ILE A 214 26.11 5.53 -7.05
N SER A 215 26.34 6.14 -5.89
CA SER A 215 26.76 5.43 -4.68
C SER A 215 25.71 4.43 -4.15
N SER A 216 24.42 4.75 -4.28
CA SER A 216 23.33 3.86 -3.88
C SER A 216 23.18 2.66 -4.83
N ILE A 217 23.38 2.87 -6.13
CA ILE A 217 23.40 1.81 -7.14
C ILE A 217 24.59 0.88 -6.92
N GLU A 218 25.77 1.41 -6.60
CA GLU A 218 26.95 0.61 -6.23
C GLU A 218 26.71 -0.21 -4.95
N THR A 219 26.09 0.41 -3.93
CA THR A 219 25.74 -0.28 -2.68
C THR A 219 24.74 -1.40 -2.93
N PHE A 220 23.69 -1.14 -3.71
CA PHE A 220 22.70 -2.16 -4.07
C PHE A 220 23.32 -3.30 -4.88
N ALA A 221 24.16 -2.99 -5.88
CA ALA A 221 24.89 -4.00 -6.65
C ALA A 221 25.78 -4.87 -5.73
N SER A 222 26.46 -4.26 -4.75
CA SER A 222 27.29 -4.99 -3.78
C SER A 222 26.46 -5.90 -2.86
N LEU A 223 25.28 -5.45 -2.42
CA LEU A 223 24.36 -6.25 -1.61
C LEU A 223 23.75 -7.40 -2.39
N LEU A 224 23.46 -7.19 -3.68
CA LEU A 224 22.87 -8.20 -4.55
C LEU A 224 23.89 -9.28 -4.91
N VAL A 225 25.16 -8.91 -5.14
CA VAL A 225 26.28 -9.86 -5.26
C VAL A 225 26.48 -10.63 -3.96
N GLY A 226 26.46 -9.96 -2.81
CA GLY A 226 26.56 -10.63 -1.50
C GLY A 226 25.36 -11.51 -1.16
N ALA A 227 24.16 -11.20 -1.66
CA ALA A 227 22.97 -12.04 -1.52
C ALA A 227 23.03 -13.26 -2.43
N ALA A 228 23.46 -13.09 -3.69
CA ALA A 228 23.68 -14.20 -4.63
C ALA A 228 24.73 -15.18 -4.09
N GLN A 229 25.82 -14.68 -3.52
CA GLN A 229 26.87 -15.50 -2.92
C GLN A 229 26.39 -16.26 -1.67
N ARG A 230 25.63 -15.60 -0.79
CA ARG A 230 24.99 -16.28 0.36
C ARG A 230 23.94 -17.30 -0.07
N HIS A 231 23.23 -17.08 -1.18
CA HIS A 231 22.30 -18.05 -1.75
C HIS A 231 23.02 -19.25 -2.38
N ALA A 232 24.17 -19.03 -3.01
CA ALA A 232 25.03 -20.12 -3.49
C ALA A 232 25.58 -20.97 -2.33
N GLU A 233 26.09 -20.33 -1.28
CA GLU A 233 26.56 -21.00 -0.05
C GLU A 233 25.42 -21.75 0.67
N SER A 234 24.23 -21.14 0.79
CA SER A 234 23.04 -21.79 1.37
C SER A 234 22.57 -22.99 0.53
N SER A 235 22.66 -22.90 -0.80
CA SER A 235 22.37 -24.02 -1.70
C SER A 235 23.33 -25.20 -1.51
N GLU A 236 24.63 -24.92 -1.34
CA GLU A 236 25.62 -25.94 -0.98
C GLU A 236 25.36 -26.55 0.40
N GLN A 237 24.98 -25.73 1.38
CA GLN A 237 24.63 -26.16 2.72
C GLN A 237 23.36 -27.04 2.75
N ILE A 238 22.36 -26.72 1.93
CA ILE A 238 21.16 -27.55 1.73
C ILE A 238 21.53 -28.90 1.09
N LYS A 239 22.43 -28.90 0.11
CA LYS A 239 22.95 -30.13 -0.51
C LYS A 239 23.70 -31.02 0.48
N ALA A 240 24.55 -30.42 1.33
CA ALA A 240 25.27 -31.12 2.40
C ALA A 240 24.31 -31.65 3.48
N SER A 241 23.27 -30.89 3.83
CA SER A 241 22.24 -31.29 4.80
C SER A 241 21.37 -32.43 4.27
N ALA A 242 21.00 -32.40 2.99
CA ALA A 242 20.27 -33.50 2.34
C ALA A 242 21.10 -34.78 2.26
N ALA A 243 22.41 -34.68 1.98
CA ALA A 243 23.33 -35.81 2.02
C ALA A 243 23.48 -36.40 3.43
N SER A 244 23.56 -35.54 4.46
CA SER A 244 23.64 -35.94 5.86
C SER A 244 22.34 -36.60 6.35
N LEU A 245 21.18 -36.08 5.95
CA LEU A 245 19.88 -36.70 6.23
C LEU A 245 19.74 -38.06 5.55
N LYS A 246 20.18 -38.20 4.30
CA LYS A 246 20.18 -39.50 3.60
C LYS A 246 21.07 -40.52 4.31
N LEU A 247 22.22 -40.10 4.81
CA LEU A 247 23.10 -40.95 5.61
C LEU A 247 22.43 -41.34 6.94
N ALA A 248 21.81 -40.39 7.65
CA ALA A 248 21.09 -40.65 8.89
C ALA A 248 19.91 -41.62 8.71
N THR A 249 19.13 -41.48 7.62
CA THR A 249 18.05 -42.42 7.28
C THR A 249 18.59 -43.82 7.02
N SER A 250 19.72 -43.95 6.31
CA SER A 250 20.34 -45.27 6.06
C SER A 250 20.86 -45.95 7.33
N GLN A 251 21.39 -45.17 8.28
CA GLN A 251 21.82 -45.68 9.59
C GLN A 251 20.60 -46.07 10.45
N PHE A 252 19.53 -45.29 10.39
CA PHE A 252 18.28 -45.60 11.06
C PHE A 252 17.66 -46.90 10.52
N ASP A 253 17.64 -47.11 9.20
CA ASP A 253 17.17 -48.37 8.59
C ASP A 253 17.97 -49.58 9.07
N GLN A 254 19.29 -49.43 9.23
CA GLN A 254 20.15 -50.49 9.75
C GLN A 254 19.86 -50.83 11.22
N VAL A 255 19.60 -49.81 12.05
CA VAL A 255 19.26 -49.96 13.47
C VAL A 255 17.84 -50.52 13.65
N VAL A 256 16.87 -50.02 12.90
CA VAL A 256 15.49 -50.52 12.93
C VAL A 256 15.44 -51.98 12.46
N GLY A 257 16.16 -52.32 11.39
CA GLY A 257 16.27 -53.71 10.93
C GLY A 257 16.87 -54.66 11.98
N ALA A 258 17.82 -54.19 12.78
CA ALA A 258 18.41 -54.98 13.87
C ALA A 258 17.48 -55.15 15.09
N ILE A 259 16.59 -54.18 15.35
CA ILE A 259 15.65 -54.20 16.49
C ILE A 259 14.32 -54.91 16.14
N GLN A 260 13.97 -54.99 14.86
CA GLN A 260 12.71 -55.57 14.38
C GLN A 260 12.58 -57.07 14.68
N ASP A 261 13.70 -57.78 14.88
CA ASP A 261 13.73 -59.17 15.33
C ASP A 261 13.47 -59.32 16.85
N GLU A 262 13.64 -58.26 17.66
CA GLU A 262 13.54 -58.30 19.13
C GLU A 262 12.24 -57.72 19.72
N LEU A 263 11.53 -56.80 19.02
CA LEU A 263 10.37 -56.09 19.58
C LEU A 263 9.20 -56.01 18.59
N LYS A 264 8.13 -56.78 18.84
CA LYS A 264 6.99 -56.96 17.92
C LYS A 264 6.08 -55.74 17.70
N ASP A 265 6.02 -54.78 18.65
CA ASP A 265 5.03 -53.67 18.62
C ASP A 265 5.64 -52.25 18.51
N LEU A 266 6.96 -52.10 18.62
CA LEU A 266 7.69 -50.87 18.33
C LEU A 266 7.90 -50.50 16.83
N PRO A 267 7.76 -51.43 15.83
CA PRO A 267 8.06 -51.13 14.42
C PRO A 267 7.15 -50.10 13.76
N GLY A 268 5.89 -49.98 14.20
CA GLY A 268 4.90 -49.13 13.53
C GLY A 268 5.20 -47.64 13.65
N ALA A 269 5.59 -47.16 14.83
CA ALA A 269 5.94 -45.75 15.05
C ALA A 269 7.26 -45.37 14.38
N LEU A 270 8.24 -46.28 14.37
CA LEU A 270 9.53 -46.07 13.70
C LEU A 270 9.39 -46.05 12.17
N ALA A 271 8.49 -46.85 11.61
CA ALA A 271 8.17 -46.82 10.18
C ALA A 271 7.57 -45.46 9.75
N VAL A 272 6.68 -44.88 10.56
CA VAL A 272 6.10 -43.55 10.29
C VAL A 272 7.17 -42.44 10.32
N ILE A 273 8.08 -42.48 11.30
CA ILE A 273 9.18 -41.50 11.39
C ILE A 273 10.17 -41.67 10.22
N ARG A 274 10.47 -42.91 9.82
CA ARG A 274 11.29 -43.22 8.66
C ARG A 274 10.68 -42.65 7.38
N ASP A 275 9.40 -42.94 7.13
CA ASP A 275 8.71 -42.53 5.92
C ASP A 275 8.59 -41.00 5.83
N ALA A 276 8.34 -40.33 6.96
CA ALA A 276 8.34 -38.86 7.05
C ALA A 276 9.73 -38.24 6.82
N THR A 277 10.81 -38.87 7.31
CA THR A 277 12.19 -38.40 7.12
C THR A 277 12.65 -38.61 5.68
N ALA A 278 12.30 -39.75 5.06
CA ALA A 278 12.56 -40.03 3.65
C ALA A 278 11.81 -39.06 2.74
N ALA A 279 10.53 -38.78 3.02
CA ALA A 279 9.74 -37.79 2.30
C ALA A 279 10.35 -36.37 2.42
N SER A 280 10.79 -35.98 3.61
CA SER A 280 11.45 -34.68 3.83
C SER A 280 12.78 -34.55 3.10
N ALA A 281 13.60 -35.61 3.08
CA ALA A 281 14.85 -35.65 2.32
C ALA A 281 14.61 -35.57 0.81
N GLN A 282 13.57 -36.27 0.31
CA GLN A 282 13.16 -36.22 -1.09
C GLN A 282 12.66 -34.82 -1.48
N SER A 283 11.82 -34.19 -0.67
CA SER A 283 11.36 -32.80 -0.92
C SER A 283 12.52 -31.80 -0.91
N LEU A 284 13.50 -31.95 -0.01
CA LEU A 284 14.71 -31.11 -0.03
C LEU A 284 15.55 -31.33 -1.30
N LEU A 285 15.66 -32.57 -1.80
CA LEU A 285 16.34 -32.86 -3.06
C LEU A 285 15.60 -32.31 -4.29
N GLU A 286 14.27 -32.25 -4.25
CA GLU A 286 13.45 -31.63 -5.31
C GLU A 286 13.53 -30.09 -5.32
N LEU A 287 13.83 -29.49 -4.16
CA LEU A 287 14.10 -28.06 -4.06
C LEU A 287 15.47 -27.68 -4.62
N VAL A 288 16.45 -28.59 -4.68
CA VAL A 288 17.80 -28.30 -5.20
C VAL A 288 17.76 -27.85 -6.66
N PRO A 289 17.19 -28.60 -7.63
CA PRO A 289 17.07 -28.16 -9.02
C PRO A 289 16.29 -26.86 -9.18
N THR A 290 15.27 -26.63 -8.35
CA THR A 290 14.46 -25.40 -8.34
C THR A 290 15.31 -24.21 -7.88
N GLY A 291 16.10 -24.38 -6.82
CA GLY A 291 17.07 -23.40 -6.34
C GLY A 291 18.18 -23.14 -7.37
N THR A 292 18.69 -24.19 -8.03
CA THR A 292 19.75 -24.02 -9.06
C THR A 292 19.23 -23.28 -10.28
N ARG A 293 17.98 -23.55 -10.71
CA ARG A 293 17.30 -22.80 -11.78
C ARG A 293 17.01 -21.36 -11.37
N ALA A 294 16.60 -21.12 -10.12
CA ALA A 294 16.38 -19.77 -9.62
C ALA A 294 17.68 -18.95 -9.61
N VAL A 295 18.80 -19.53 -9.16
CA VAL A 295 20.12 -18.90 -9.19
C VAL A 295 20.60 -18.67 -10.63
N ALA A 296 20.47 -19.65 -11.52
CA ALA A 296 20.85 -19.47 -12.93
C ALA A 296 20.01 -18.38 -13.63
N ASN A 297 18.70 -18.32 -13.35
CA ASN A 297 17.84 -17.24 -13.86
C ASN A 297 18.20 -15.88 -13.25
N LEU A 298 18.66 -15.85 -12.00
CA LEU A 298 19.12 -14.65 -11.33
C LEU A 298 20.45 -14.17 -11.92
N ASP A 299 21.40 -15.07 -12.22
CA ASP A 299 22.65 -14.74 -12.92
C ASP A 299 22.40 -14.18 -14.31
N VAL A 300 21.47 -14.77 -15.07
CA VAL A 300 21.04 -14.25 -16.38
C VAL A 300 20.37 -12.88 -16.23
N SER A 301 19.53 -12.69 -15.21
CA SER A 301 18.87 -11.41 -14.93
C SER A 301 19.88 -10.33 -14.50
N VAL A 302 20.89 -10.68 -13.71
CA VAL A 302 21.98 -9.79 -13.28
C VAL A 302 22.89 -9.45 -14.46
N ALA A 303 23.22 -10.40 -15.33
CA ALA A 303 24.00 -10.15 -16.53
C ALA A 303 23.23 -9.26 -17.54
N ALA A 304 21.93 -9.52 -17.73
CA ALA A 304 21.06 -8.69 -18.55
C ALA A 304 20.94 -7.27 -17.96
N PHE A 305 20.71 -7.16 -16.65
CA PHE A 305 20.65 -5.87 -15.94
C PHE A 305 21.97 -5.09 -16.05
N ARG A 306 23.12 -5.76 -15.86
CA ARG A 306 24.45 -5.16 -16.04
C ARG A 306 24.66 -4.68 -17.47
N THR A 307 24.28 -5.48 -18.46
CA THR A 307 24.37 -5.09 -19.89
C THR A 307 23.46 -3.91 -20.21
N THR A 308 22.24 -3.89 -19.67
CA THR A 308 21.30 -2.77 -19.82
C THR A 308 21.83 -1.52 -19.13
N ILE A 309 22.40 -1.63 -17.93
CA ILE A 309 23.08 -0.52 -17.26
C ILE A 309 24.23 -0.02 -18.13
N ASP A 310 25.16 -0.89 -18.54
CA ASP A 310 26.33 -0.47 -19.32
C ASP A 310 25.92 0.21 -20.64
N GLN A 311 24.89 -0.30 -21.33
CA GLN A 311 24.36 0.31 -22.55
C GLN A 311 23.63 1.63 -22.28
N GLN A 312 22.70 1.67 -21.32
CA GLN A 312 21.89 2.86 -21.02
C GLN A 312 22.74 3.98 -20.42
N PHE A 313 23.72 3.66 -19.58
CA PHE A 313 24.66 4.65 -19.05
C PHE A 313 25.64 5.13 -20.12
N ALA A 314 26.13 4.26 -21.01
CA ALA A 314 26.97 4.71 -22.13
C ALA A 314 26.18 5.63 -23.09
N GLU A 315 24.92 5.30 -23.36
CA GLU A 315 24.03 6.11 -24.19
C GLU A 315 23.67 7.44 -23.50
N ALA A 316 23.31 7.42 -22.22
CA ALA A 316 23.04 8.62 -21.44
C ALA A 316 24.28 9.53 -21.31
N ALA A 317 25.47 8.95 -21.08
CA ALA A 317 26.73 9.69 -21.04
C ALA A 317 27.05 10.33 -22.40
N LYS A 318 26.74 9.64 -23.51
CA LYS A 318 26.90 10.18 -24.86
C LYS A 318 25.94 11.34 -25.11
N ILE A 319 24.65 11.18 -24.78
CA ILE A 319 23.64 12.24 -24.90
C ILE A 319 24.04 13.45 -24.05
N HIS A 320 24.51 13.23 -22.82
CA HIS A 320 24.95 14.29 -21.92
C HIS A 320 26.20 15.01 -22.46
N LEU A 321 27.16 14.28 -23.03
CA LEU A 321 28.33 14.87 -23.69
C LEU A 321 27.94 15.70 -24.92
N GLU A 322 26.99 15.22 -25.74
CA GLU A 322 26.46 15.97 -26.89
C GLU A 322 25.72 17.24 -26.46
N ALA A 323 24.90 17.15 -25.41
CA ALA A 323 24.22 18.29 -24.81
C ALA A 323 25.20 19.33 -24.25
N SER A 324 26.25 18.88 -23.55
CA SER A 324 27.31 19.77 -23.04
C SER A 324 28.06 20.48 -24.16
N LYS A 325 28.37 19.78 -25.27
CA LYS A 325 29.00 20.41 -26.44
C LYS A 325 28.08 21.44 -27.10
N SER A 326 26.79 21.14 -27.20
CA SER A 326 25.80 22.08 -27.72
C SER A 326 25.71 23.34 -26.84
N LEU A 327 25.78 23.17 -25.52
CA LEU A 327 25.78 24.28 -24.58
C LEU A 327 27.02 25.16 -24.75
N ASP A 328 28.22 24.57 -24.85
CA ASP A 328 29.47 25.32 -25.09
C ASP A 328 29.40 26.15 -26.38
N VAL A 329 28.83 25.59 -27.46
CA VAL A 329 28.62 26.31 -28.72
C VAL A 329 27.65 27.48 -28.54
N ALA A 330 26.54 27.27 -27.82
CA ALA A 330 25.57 28.32 -27.56
C ALA A 330 26.14 29.45 -26.68
N VAL A 331 26.94 29.10 -25.67
CA VAL A 331 27.64 30.08 -24.81
C VAL A 331 28.67 30.88 -25.61
N GLU A 332 29.44 30.23 -26.49
CA GLU A 332 30.40 30.93 -27.35
C GLU A 332 29.70 31.84 -28.38
N GLN A 333 28.55 31.43 -28.92
CA GLN A 333 27.72 32.30 -29.77
C GLN A 333 27.20 33.51 -29.01
N MET A 334 26.70 33.31 -27.78
CA MET A 334 26.23 34.40 -26.92
C MET A 334 27.37 35.36 -26.57
N ARG A 335 28.56 34.83 -26.26
CA ARG A 335 29.77 35.63 -26.01
C ARG A 335 30.14 36.49 -27.22
N ARG A 336 30.10 35.94 -28.44
CA ARG A 336 30.35 36.70 -29.68
C ARG A 336 29.30 37.78 -29.95
N LEU A 337 28.02 37.50 -29.70
CA LEU A 337 26.96 38.49 -29.82
C LEU A 337 27.13 39.64 -28.81
N LEU A 338 27.57 39.32 -27.59
CA LEU A 338 27.93 40.31 -26.58
C LEU A 338 29.16 41.13 -27.00
N GLU A 339 30.21 40.51 -27.54
CA GLU A 339 31.39 41.23 -28.05
C GLU A 339 31.07 42.13 -29.25
N GLN A 340 30.18 41.70 -30.16
CA GLN A 340 29.72 42.51 -31.29
C GLN A 340 28.87 43.70 -30.85
N SER A 341 27.98 43.50 -29.87
CA SER A 341 27.15 44.59 -29.32
C SER A 341 27.94 45.54 -28.41
N ALA A 342 29.02 45.06 -27.79
CA ALA A 342 29.91 45.85 -26.94
C ALA A 342 31.03 46.58 -27.70
N SER A 343 31.12 46.47 -29.03
CA SER A 343 32.03 47.25 -29.88
C SER A 343 31.29 48.45 -30.48
N PRO A 344 31.24 49.61 -29.80
CA PRO A 344 30.38 50.73 -30.18
C PRO A 344 31.11 51.72 -31.11
N ASN A 345 32.37 51.45 -31.46
CA ASN A 345 33.29 52.45 -32.05
C ASN A 345 33.51 52.33 -33.56
N GLY A 346 32.80 51.44 -34.27
CA GLY A 346 32.98 51.27 -35.72
C GLY A 346 32.08 52.15 -36.60
N ALA A 347 30.93 52.60 -36.10
CA ALA A 347 29.90 53.24 -36.92
C ALA A 347 29.66 54.73 -36.62
N VAL A 348 30.30 55.28 -35.58
CA VAL A 348 30.13 56.70 -35.21
C VAL A 348 31.12 57.61 -35.96
N ASP A 349 32.30 57.09 -36.36
CA ASP A 349 33.30 57.89 -37.10
C ASP A 349 32.97 58.09 -38.60
N GLU A 350 32.08 57.27 -39.19
CA GLU A 350 31.73 57.41 -40.62
C GLU A 350 30.55 58.37 -40.87
N LEU A 351 29.74 58.66 -39.84
CA LEU A 351 28.64 59.63 -39.92
C LEU A 351 29.10 61.07 -39.63
N ASP A 352 30.18 61.27 -38.87
CA ASP A 352 30.66 62.62 -38.50
C ASP A 352 31.53 63.27 -39.61
N GLN A 353 32.10 62.48 -40.53
CA GLN A 353 32.86 63.05 -41.67
C GLN A 353 31.99 63.46 -42.86
N SER A 354 30.77 62.93 -43.00
CA SER A 354 29.90 63.28 -44.14
C SER A 354 29.14 64.61 -43.98
N TRP A 355 28.98 65.12 -42.75
CA TRP A 355 28.20 66.33 -42.47
C TRP A 355 29.00 67.64 -42.53
N ILE A 356 30.33 67.59 -42.63
CA ILE A 356 31.18 68.79 -42.66
C ILE A 356 31.43 69.30 -44.10
N ALA A 357 31.13 68.51 -45.15
CA ALA A 357 31.48 68.86 -46.52
C ALA A 357 30.44 69.74 -47.28
N ASP A 358 29.25 70.01 -46.73
CA ASP A 358 28.16 70.63 -47.51
C ASP A 358 27.54 71.89 -46.88
N ARG A 359 28.39 72.84 -46.43
CA ARG A 359 27.93 74.22 -46.13
C ARG A 359 28.43 75.21 -47.19
N PRO A 360 27.55 75.74 -48.05
CA PRO A 360 27.87 76.88 -48.91
C PRO A 360 28.03 78.17 -48.07
N ARG A 361 28.99 79.01 -48.48
CA ARG A 361 29.36 80.30 -47.87
C ARG A 361 28.30 81.37 -48.02
#